data_AF-U1Y5D6-F1
#
_entry.id   AF-U1Y5D6-F1
#
_cell.length_a   1.000
_cell.length_b   1.000
_cell.length_c   1.000
_cell.angle_alpha   90.00
_cell.angle_beta   90.00
_cell.angle_gamma   90.00
#
_symmetry.space_group_name_H-M   'P 1'
#
loop_
_entity.id
_entity.type
_entity.pdbx_description
1 polymer ?
#
loop_
_entity_poly.entity_id
_entity_poly.type
_entity_poly.pdbx_seq_one_letter_code
_entity_poly.pdbx_strand_id
1 'polypeptide(L)'
;MKENLYTLVKQSRFDNDSLEKVIDLFSPKIDQSLKQTKLQNREDLSQELKIKLLDCIRNYDVDNTLGYFQMLALLERKEGLYHEGGKNL
;
A
#
# COMPACT_ATOMS: atom_id res chain seq x y z
N MET A 1 3.58 -19.56 -14.50
CA MET A 1 2.90 -18.24 -14.57
C MET A 1 3.96 -17.20 -14.26
N LYS A 2 4.13 -16.12 -15.04
CA LYS A 2 5.11 -15.07 -14.68
C LYS A 2 4.66 -14.44 -13.36
N GLU A 3 5.51 -14.48 -12.33
CA GLU A 3 5.28 -13.77 -11.08
C GLU A 3 5.18 -12.26 -11.38
N ASN A 4 4.00 -11.67 -11.18
CA ASN A 4 3.79 -10.23 -11.32
C ASN A 4 3.69 -9.59 -9.94
N LEU A 5 3.88 -8.27 -9.86
CA LEU A 5 3.90 -7.54 -8.60
C LEU A 5 2.65 -7.80 -7.74
N TYR A 6 1.48 -7.90 -8.36
CA TYR A 6 0.22 -8.17 -7.67
C TYR A 6 0.24 -9.54 -6.95
N THR A 7 0.69 -10.59 -7.66
CA THR A 7 0.77 -11.94 -7.10
C THR A 7 1.82 -12.01 -5.99
N LEU A 8 2.97 -11.36 -6.20
CA LEU A 8 4.04 -11.27 -5.21
C LEU A 8 3.55 -10.59 -3.93
N VAL A 9 2.97 -9.39 -4.02
CA VAL A 9 2.45 -8.65 -2.85
C VAL A 9 1.41 -9.48 -2.06
N LYS A 10 0.54 -10.21 -2.76
CA LYS A 10 -0.43 -11.10 -2.10
C LYS A 10 0.25 -12.26 -1.36
N GLN A 11 1.29 -12.85 -1.93
CA GLN A 11 2.07 -13.93 -1.31
C GLN A 11 2.94 -13.42 -0.14
N SER A 12 3.51 -12.22 -0.26
CA SER A 12 4.35 -11.57 0.76
C SER A 12 3.69 -11.41 2.12
N ARG A 13 2.35 -11.50 2.20
CA ARG A 13 1.62 -11.51 3.48
C ARG A 13 2.03 -12.68 4.37
N PHE A 14 2.36 -13.83 3.79
CA PHE A 14 2.70 -15.06 4.50
C PHE A 14 4.09 -15.60 4.16
N ASP A 15 4.66 -15.22 3.02
CA ASP A 15 5.94 -15.71 2.51
C ASP A 15 7.05 -14.66 2.59
N ASN A 16 8.17 -15.01 3.21
CA ASN A 16 9.32 -14.11 3.35
C ASN A 16 10.07 -13.93 2.04
N ASP A 17 10.16 -14.96 1.20
CA ASP A 17 10.90 -14.88 -0.06
C ASP A 17 10.19 -13.95 -1.05
N SER A 18 8.86 -14.06 -1.14
CA SER A 18 8.04 -13.14 -1.90
C SER A 18 8.13 -11.71 -1.36
N LEU A 19 8.19 -11.53 -0.04
CA LEU A 19 8.35 -10.22 0.58
C LEU A 19 9.70 -9.58 0.23
N GLU A 20 10.80 -10.33 0.31
CA GLU A 20 12.13 -9.86 -0.07
C GLU A 20 12.15 -9.40 -1.53
N LYS A 21 11.61 -10.21 -2.46
CA LYS A 21 11.47 -9.84 -3.87
C LYS A 21 10.70 -8.53 -4.06
N VAL A 22 9.62 -8.30 -3.30
CA VAL A 22 8.86 -7.04 -3.38
C VAL A 22 9.69 -5.87 -2.88
N ILE A 23 10.39 -6.01 -1.76
CA ILE A 23 11.27 -4.96 -1.22
C ILE A 23 12.38 -4.61 -2.23
N ASP A 24 12.96 -5.61 -2.90
CA ASP A 24 13.97 -5.40 -3.94
C ASP A 24 13.39 -4.65 -5.15
N LEU A 25 12.18 -4.99 -5.58
CA LEU A 25 11.48 -4.28 -6.66
C LEU A 25 11.23 -2.80 -6.32
N PHE A 26 11.00 -2.46 -5.05
CA PHE A 26 10.80 -1.09 -4.60
C PHE A 26 12.10 -0.32 -4.28
N SER A 27 13.20 -1.03 -4.04
CA SER A 27 14.49 -0.42 -3.65
C SER A 27 14.97 0.69 -4.60
N PRO A 28 14.90 0.55 -5.95
CA PRO A 28 15.30 1.64 -6.85
C PRO A 28 14.51 2.95 -6.65
N LYS A 29 13.22 2.85 -6.30
CA LYS A 29 12.38 4.03 -6.01
C LYS A 29 12.73 4.66 -4.67
N ILE A 30 13.06 3.84 -3.67
CA ILE A 30 13.53 4.31 -2.36
C ILE A 30 14.85 5.07 -2.55
N ASP A 31 15.83 4.45 -3.21
CA ASP A 31 17.16 5.04 -3.44
C ASP A 31 17.09 6.35 -4.22
N GLN A 32 16.23 6.42 -5.24
CA GLN A 32 16.01 7.65 -5.99
C GLN A 32 15.42 8.77 -5.12
N SER A 33 14.50 8.43 -4.21
CA SER A 33 13.89 9.39 -3.28
C SER A 33 14.90 9.90 -2.24
N LEU A 34 15.78 9.03 -1.76
CA LEU A 34 16.83 9.37 -0.78
C LEU A 34 17.84 10.38 -1.30
N LYS A 35 17.95 10.60 -2.63
CA LYS A 35 18.79 11.67 -3.20
C LYS A 35 18.39 13.07 -2.73
N GLN A 36 17.13 13.24 -2.30
CA GLN A 36 16.60 14.49 -1.75
C GLN A 36 16.93 14.67 -0.25
N THR A 37 17.55 13.67 0.38
CA THR A 37 17.97 13.68 1.79
C THR A 37 19.48 13.92 1.90
N LYS A 38 19.91 14.54 3.01
CA LYS A 38 21.33 14.70 3.35
C LYS A 38 22.03 13.33 3.44
N LEU A 39 23.25 13.23 2.91
CA LEU A 39 23.98 11.97 2.75
C LEU A 39 24.05 11.14 4.04
N GLN A 40 24.37 11.78 5.16
CA GLN A 40 24.51 11.13 6.47
C GLN A 40 23.21 10.51 7.01
N ASN A 41 22.05 10.94 6.52
CA ASN A 41 20.75 10.42 6.97
C ASN A 41 20.17 9.38 5.99
N ARG A 42 20.82 9.14 4.84
CA ARG A 42 20.23 8.30 3.78
C ARG A 42 20.15 6.83 4.16
N GLU A 43 21.16 6.32 4.86
CA GLU A 43 21.21 4.92 5.25
C GLU A 43 20.09 4.60 6.26
N ASP A 44 20.03 5.34 7.36
CA ASP A 44 19.00 5.19 8.38
C ASP A 44 17.59 5.34 7.78
N LEU A 45 17.38 6.38 6.97
CA LEU A 45 16.09 6.59 6.32
C LEU A 45 15.75 5.48 5.31
N SER A 46 16.74 4.90 4.62
CA SER A 46 16.52 3.74 3.75
C SER A 46 15.99 2.55 4.54
N GLN A 47 16.61 2.25 5.68
CA GLN A 47 16.19 1.16 6.55
C GLN A 47 14.77 1.39 7.09
N GLU A 48 14.48 2.59 7.60
CA GLU A 48 13.14 2.92 8.10
C GLU A 48 12.06 2.79 7.02
N LEU A 49 12.35 3.25 5.79
CA LEU A 49 11.41 3.14 4.66
C LEU A 49 11.16 1.68 4.28
N LYS A 50 12.20 0.83 4.31
CA LYS A 50 12.07 -0.61 4.04
C LYS A 50 11.25 -1.32 5.13
N ILE A 51 11.45 -0.97 6.40
CA ILE A 51 10.65 -1.50 7.52
C ILE A 51 9.17 -1.09 7.36
N LYS A 52 8.91 0.20 7.07
CA LYS A 52 7.53 0.67 6.82
C LYS A 52 6.89 -0.03 5.62
N LEU A 53 7.66 -0.26 4.56
CA LEU A 53 7.17 -1.01 3.40
C LEU A 53 6.78 -2.44 3.76
N LEU A 54 7.63 -3.12 4.56
CA LEU A 54 7.35 -4.45 5.08
C LEU A 54 6.05 -4.48 5.87
N ASP A 55 5.88 -3.54 6.81
CA ASP A 55 4.67 -3.43 7.64
C ASP A 55 3.43 -3.19 6.77
N CYS A 56 3.51 -2.29 5.78
CA CYS A 56 2.42 -2.04 4.85
C CYS A 56 2.04 -3.32 4.09
N ILE A 57 3.00 -4.03 3.50
CA ILE A 57 2.73 -5.24 2.71
C ILE A 57 2.11 -6.35 3.58
N ARG A 58 2.60 -6.56 4.80
CA ARG A 58 2.09 -7.59 5.71
C ARG A 58 0.67 -7.32 6.17
N ASN A 59 0.34 -6.05 6.37
CA ASN A 59 -0.98 -5.62 6.82
C ASN A 59 -1.95 -5.32 5.67
N TYR A 60 -1.47 -5.29 4.42
CA TYR A 60 -2.30 -5.02 3.27
C TYR A 60 -3.17 -6.23 2.90
N ASP A 61 -4.47 -6.10 3.09
CA ASP A 61 -5.44 -7.10 2.68
C ASP A 61 -5.99 -6.77 1.29
N VAL A 62 -5.27 -7.25 0.26
CA VAL A 62 -5.65 -7.07 -1.14
C VAL A 62 -7.08 -7.56 -1.40
N ASP A 63 -7.48 -8.67 -0.78
CA ASP A 63 -8.75 -9.34 -1.07
C ASP A 63 -9.94 -8.62 -0.42
N ASN A 64 -9.70 -7.92 0.69
CA ASN A 64 -10.72 -7.13 1.39
C ASN A 64 -10.64 -5.62 1.08
N THR A 65 -9.71 -5.19 0.23
CA THR A 65 -9.61 -3.78 -0.18
C THR A 65 -10.56 -3.50 -1.34
N LEU A 66 -11.42 -2.51 -1.16
CA LEU A 66 -12.36 -2.06 -2.20
C LEU A 66 -11.60 -1.55 -3.43
N GLY A 67 -12.05 -1.96 -4.61
CA GLY A 67 -11.60 -1.35 -5.86
C GLY A 67 -12.03 0.12 -5.94
N TYR A 68 -11.30 0.94 -6.70
CA TYR A 68 -11.58 2.37 -6.84
C TYR A 68 -13.05 2.69 -7.15
N PHE A 69 -13.65 2.01 -8.13
CA PHE A 69 -15.07 2.22 -8.48
C PHE A 69 -16.05 1.73 -7.41
N GLN A 70 -15.71 0.65 -6.70
CA GLN A 70 -16.53 0.17 -5.59
C GLN A 70 -16.50 1.17 -4.42
N MET A 71 -15.33 1.76 -4.16
CA MET A 71 -15.17 2.83 -3.18
C MET A 71 -16.00 4.06 -3.57
N LEU A 72 -15.94 4.52 -4.84
CA LEU A 72 -16.76 5.64 -5.31
C LEU A 72 -18.26 5.37 -5.13
N ALA A 73 -18.76 4.21 -5.58
CA ALA A 73 -20.16 3.84 -5.42
C ALA A 73 -20.60 3.80 -3.94
N LEU A 74 -19.73 3.36 -3.03
CA LEU A 74 -19.99 3.38 -1.59
C LEU A 74 -20.03 4.80 -1.02
N LEU A 75 -19.17 5.69 -1.49
CA LEU A 75 -19.16 7.09 -1.08
C LEU A 75 -20.43 7.81 -1.56
N GLU A 76 -20.80 7.64 -2.82
CA GLU A 76 -22.04 8.19 -3.40
C GLU A 76 -23.29 7.68 -2.65
N ARG A 77 -23.33 6.38 -2.32
CA ARG A 77 -24.42 5.80 -1.52
C ARG A 77 -24.45 6.35 -0.09
N LYS A 78 -23.29 6.58 0.53
CA LYS A 78 -23.21 7.21 1.86
C LYS A 78 -23.70 8.66 1.82
N GLU A 79 -23.34 9.44 0.81
CA GLU A 79 -23.81 10.82 0.68
C GLU A 79 -25.33 10.90 0.47
N GLY A 80 -25.91 9.99 -0.32
CA GLY A 80 -27.36 9.87 -0.46
C GLY A 80 -28.09 9.57 0.87
N LEU A 81 -27.50 8.72 1.73
CA LEU A 81 -28.08 8.39 3.04
C LEU A 81 -28.12 9.57 4.02
N TYR A 82 -27.16 10.51 3.95
CA TYR A 82 -27.20 11.73 4.76
C TYR A 82 -28.27 12.73 4.28
N HIS A 83 -28.61 12.73 2.99
CA HIS A 83 -29.61 13.65 2.42
C HIS A 83 -31.05 13.17 2.67
N GLU A 84 -31.28 11.86 2.83
CA GLU A 84 -32.59 11.32 3.20
C GLU A 84 -32.85 11.33 4.72
N GLY A 85 -31.80 11.27 5.55
CA GLY A 85 -31.92 11.35 7.01
C GLY A 85 -32.25 12.74 7.57
N GLY A 86 -32.16 13.80 6.76
CA GLY A 86 -32.44 15.19 7.15
C GLY A 86 -33.87 15.68 6.90
N LYS A 87 -34.78 14.84 6.39
CA LYS A 87 -36.17 15.22 6.11
C LYS A 87 -37.18 14.85 7.21
N ASN A 88 -36.71 14.31 8.34
CA ASN A 88 -37.54 14.02 9.50
C ASN A 88 -37.00 14.75 10.74
N LEU A 89 -37.07 16.09 10.73
CA LEU A 89 -37.05 16.95 11.91
C LEU A 89 -37.99 18.12 11.66
#